data_AF-A0A9W6YZQ2-F1
#
_entry.id   AF-A0A9W6YZQ2-F1
#
_cell.length_a   1.000
_cell.length_b   1.000
_cell.length_c   1.000
_cell.angle_alpha   90.00
_cell.angle_beta   90.00
_cell.angle_gamma   90.00
#
_symmetry.space_group_name_H-M   'P 1'
#
loop_
_entity.id
_entity.type
_entity.pdbx_description
1 polymer ?
#
loop_
_entity_poly.entity_id
_entity_poly.type
_entity_poly.pdbx_seq_one_letter_code
_entity_poly.pdbx_strand_id
1 'polypeptide(L)'
;MILTPQEFSKAFDEIKQTSLTHSTCKMIIFVSSLNVDAICASKILSSLLKKNLIVFQLLPVVGYNDLKAKYQKIDDSISTIILIGCGSMVDLESFLEIDINDHVDTDPYNAPVTPDSSSNDQQQQQALRLTRKIYVIDGHRPWNLDNLFGSHMVTCFDDGSSAVELKGEEQAYSALVAIDSDAEDEDDDDDEEEEEQEELADTDADEDFEESIKTSRKRRLSSPNPGKKQRKSIIKQHEKTIEEYYNQGTSLTISAALQICYPC
;
A
#
# COMPACT_ATOMS: atom_id res chain seq x y z
N MET A 1 -4.93 1.17 -4.49
CA MET A 1 -6.24 1.84 -4.76
C MET A 1 -7.40 1.11 -4.08
N ILE A 2 -8.38 1.82 -3.50
CA ILE A 2 -9.59 1.24 -2.87
C ILE A 2 -10.78 1.28 -3.84
N LEU A 3 -11.52 0.18 -3.95
CA LEU A 3 -12.81 0.11 -4.63
C LEU A 3 -13.94 0.03 -3.62
N THR A 4 -14.96 0.85 -3.82
CA THR A 4 -16.19 0.83 -3.02
C THR A 4 -17.25 -0.06 -3.67
N PRO A 5 -18.31 -0.48 -2.94
CA PRO A 5 -19.34 -1.35 -3.48
C PRO A 5 -20.05 -0.82 -4.74
N GLN A 6 -20.10 0.51 -4.90
CA GLN A 6 -20.70 1.16 -6.08
C GLN A 6 -19.87 0.93 -7.34
N GLU A 7 -18.57 0.66 -7.19
CA GLU A 7 -17.60 0.52 -8.28
C GLU A 7 -17.32 -0.95 -8.63
N PHE A 8 -17.79 -1.90 -7.81
CA PHE A 8 -17.56 -3.34 -8.02
C PHE A 8 -18.05 -3.82 -9.39
N SER A 9 -19.21 -3.32 -9.84
CA SER A 9 -19.76 -3.65 -11.17
C SER A 9 -18.81 -3.20 -12.29
N LYS A 10 -18.31 -1.95 -12.20
CA LYS A 10 -17.35 -1.39 -13.15
C LYS A 10 -16.02 -2.16 -13.14
N ALA A 11 -15.50 -2.49 -11.96
CA ALA A 11 -14.28 -3.28 -11.83
C ALA A 11 -14.45 -4.69 -12.41
N PHE A 12 -15.62 -5.32 -12.21
CA PHE A 12 -15.91 -6.62 -12.80
C PHE A 12 -16.01 -6.56 -14.33
N ASP A 13 -16.59 -5.50 -14.89
CA ASP A 13 -16.62 -5.29 -16.34
C ASP A 13 -15.23 -5.04 -16.92
N GLU A 14 -14.35 -4.34 -16.21
CA GLU A 14 -12.94 -4.20 -16.58
C GLU A 14 -12.24 -5.57 -16.59
N ILE A 15 -12.42 -6.38 -15.53
CA ILE A 15 -11.88 -7.74 -15.45
C ILE A 15 -12.37 -8.61 -16.62
N LYS A 16 -13.64 -8.48 -17.02
CA LYS A 16 -14.15 -9.17 -18.23
C LYS A 16 -13.41 -8.70 -19.47
N GLN A 17 -13.27 -7.40 -19.68
CA GLN A 17 -12.63 -6.86 -20.89
C GLN A 17 -11.18 -7.31 -21.02
N THR A 18 -10.42 -7.34 -19.92
CA THR A 18 -9.01 -7.76 -19.94
C THR A 18 -8.84 -9.27 -20.10
N SER A 19 -9.79 -10.06 -19.58
CA SER A 19 -9.64 -11.52 -19.45
C SER A 19 -10.42 -12.32 -20.50
N LEU A 20 -11.28 -11.68 -21.30
CA LEU A 20 -12.06 -12.33 -22.37
C LEU A 20 -11.20 -12.53 -23.62
N THR A 21 -10.28 -13.50 -23.58
CA THR A 21 -9.50 -13.92 -24.75
C THR A 21 -9.80 -15.39 -25.06
N HIS A 22 -10.08 -15.71 -26.34
CA HIS A 22 -10.50 -17.06 -26.74
C HIS A 22 -9.38 -18.12 -26.69
N SER A 23 -8.11 -17.71 -26.62
CA SER A 23 -6.97 -18.61 -26.86
C SER A 23 -6.05 -18.81 -25.65
N THR A 24 -6.08 -17.92 -24.65
CA THR A 24 -5.14 -17.95 -23.52
C THR A 24 -5.83 -17.62 -22.20
N CYS A 25 -5.42 -18.31 -21.13
CA CYS A 25 -5.83 -17.99 -19.76
C CYS A 25 -5.03 -16.76 -19.30
N LYS A 26 -5.71 -15.64 -19.05
CA LYS A 26 -5.08 -14.39 -18.58
C LYS A 26 -5.33 -14.09 -17.10
N MET A 27 -6.04 -14.98 -16.41
CA MET A 27 -6.51 -14.77 -15.05
C MET A 27 -6.05 -15.87 -14.10
N ILE A 28 -5.50 -15.47 -12.96
CA ILE A 28 -5.19 -16.36 -11.83
C ILE A 28 -5.92 -15.89 -10.59
N ILE A 29 -6.47 -16.84 -9.83
CA ILE A 29 -7.15 -16.60 -8.56
C ILE A 29 -6.41 -17.36 -7.47
N PHE A 30 -5.78 -16.63 -6.56
CA PHE A 30 -5.21 -17.16 -5.33
C PHE A 30 -6.25 -17.18 -4.22
N VAL A 31 -6.43 -18.32 -3.58
CA VAL A 31 -7.44 -18.51 -2.53
C VAL A 31 -6.78 -19.02 -1.26
N SER A 32 -6.99 -18.32 -0.14
CA SER A 32 -6.55 -18.81 1.17
C SER A 32 -7.25 -20.12 1.52
N SER A 33 -6.48 -21.19 1.64
CA SER A 33 -6.99 -22.56 1.83
C SER A 33 -7.42 -22.82 3.28
N LEU A 34 -6.93 -22.00 4.21
CA LEU A 34 -7.24 -22.10 5.64
C LEU A 34 -8.41 -21.19 6.04
N ASN A 35 -9.06 -20.53 5.08
CA ASN A 35 -10.20 -19.67 5.31
C ASN A 35 -11.44 -20.20 4.58
N VAL A 36 -12.43 -20.69 5.34
CA VAL A 36 -13.68 -21.23 4.79
C VAL A 36 -14.45 -20.17 4.01
N ASP A 37 -14.44 -18.92 4.48
CA ASP A 37 -15.09 -17.81 3.80
C ASP A 37 -14.45 -17.55 2.43
N ALA A 38 -13.12 -17.57 2.34
CA ALA A 38 -12.39 -17.44 1.08
C ALA A 38 -12.71 -18.58 0.08
N ILE A 39 -12.84 -19.83 0.57
CA ILE A 39 -13.24 -20.97 -0.25
C ILE A 39 -14.65 -20.78 -0.79
N CYS A 40 -15.61 -20.38 0.05
CA CYS A 40 -16.98 -20.07 -0.37
C CYS A 40 -17.03 -18.94 -1.40
N ALA A 41 -16.32 -17.84 -1.12
CA ALA A 41 -16.18 -16.68 -2.01
C ALA A 41 -15.62 -17.10 -3.39
N SER A 42 -14.54 -17.90 -3.39
CA SER A 42 -13.93 -18.39 -4.62
C SER A 42 -14.87 -19.28 -5.44
N LYS A 43 -15.76 -20.04 -4.79
CA LYS A 43 -16.74 -20.90 -5.48
C LYS A 43 -17.83 -20.09 -6.17
N ILE A 44 -18.30 -19.02 -5.51
CA ILE A 44 -19.26 -18.08 -6.09
C ILE A 44 -18.63 -17.38 -7.29
N LEU A 45 -17.44 -16.78 -7.11
CA LEU A 45 -16.71 -16.09 -8.17
C LEU A 45 -16.39 -17.02 -9.36
N SER A 46 -15.92 -18.24 -9.08
CA SER A 46 -15.67 -19.25 -10.11
C SER A 46 -16.91 -19.56 -10.95
N SER A 47 -18.09 -19.61 -10.32
CA SER A 47 -19.34 -19.88 -11.02
C SER A 47 -19.76 -18.70 -11.89
N LEU A 48 -19.55 -17.47 -11.40
CA LEU A 48 -19.79 -16.24 -12.14
C LEU A 48 -18.87 -16.12 -13.36
N LEU A 49 -17.56 -16.34 -13.19
CA LEU A 49 -16.58 -16.29 -14.28
C LEU A 49 -16.86 -17.33 -15.36
N LYS A 50 -17.19 -18.57 -14.97
CA LYS A 50 -17.60 -19.64 -15.91
C LYS A 50 -18.85 -19.26 -16.71
N LYS A 51 -19.83 -18.63 -16.07
CA LYS A 51 -21.04 -18.15 -16.76
C LYS A 51 -20.73 -17.06 -17.79
N ASN A 52 -19.67 -16.28 -17.58
CA ASN A 52 -19.17 -15.27 -18.52
C ASN A 52 -18.11 -15.82 -19.50
N LEU A 53 -17.92 -17.15 -19.55
CA LEU A 53 -16.95 -17.82 -20.44
C LEU A 53 -15.49 -17.36 -20.24
N ILE A 54 -15.15 -16.89 -19.04
CA ILE A 54 -13.79 -16.49 -18.69
C ILE A 54 -13.01 -17.73 -18.23
N VAL A 55 -11.86 -17.97 -18.87
CA VAL A 55 -10.91 -19.02 -18.47
C VAL A 55 -9.99 -18.45 -17.40
N PHE A 56 -9.86 -19.15 -16.28
CA PHE A 56 -9.02 -18.78 -15.15
C PHE A 56 -8.38 -20.01 -14.52
N GLN A 57 -7.25 -19.80 -13.84
CA GLN A 57 -6.61 -20.81 -13.00
C GLN A 57 -6.84 -20.48 -11.53
N LEU A 58 -7.37 -21.45 -10.76
CA LEU A 58 -7.58 -21.29 -9.32
C LEU A 58 -6.47 -22.02 -8.56
N LEU A 59 -5.72 -21.27 -7.76
CA LEU A 59 -4.56 -21.74 -7.01
C LEU A 59 -4.82 -21.61 -5.50
N PRO A 60 -4.95 -22.74 -4.77
CA PRO A 60 -5.04 -22.70 -3.32
C PRO A 60 -3.71 -22.24 -2.73
N VAL A 61 -3.73 -21.41 -1.69
CA VAL A 61 -2.56 -20.89 -0.97
C VAL A 61 -2.66 -21.27 0.50
N VAL A 62 -1.62 -21.87 1.06
CA VAL A 62 -1.59 -22.26 2.50
C VAL A 62 -1.01 -21.14 3.37
N GLY A 63 -0.09 -20.33 2.83
CA GLY A 63 0.50 -19.19 3.53
C GLY A 63 1.34 -18.32 2.58
N TYR A 64 1.91 -17.23 3.10
CA TYR A 64 2.63 -16.24 2.28
C TYR A 64 3.83 -16.81 1.51
N ASN A 65 4.63 -17.70 2.11
CA ASN A 65 5.75 -18.35 1.40
C ASN A 65 5.28 -19.14 0.17
N ASP A 66 4.14 -19.82 0.28
CA ASP A 66 3.51 -20.56 -0.81
C ASP A 66 2.92 -19.62 -1.87
N LEU A 67 2.35 -18.48 -1.45
CA LEU A 67 1.91 -17.41 -2.36
C LEU A 67 3.09 -16.89 -3.19
N LYS A 68 4.20 -16.49 -2.56
CA LYS A 68 5.38 -15.95 -3.25
C LYS A 68 5.97 -16.97 -4.23
N ALA A 69 6.13 -18.21 -3.80
CA ALA A 69 6.66 -19.28 -4.65
C ALA A 69 5.76 -19.61 -5.85
N LYS A 70 4.44 -19.43 -5.73
CA LYS A 70 3.49 -19.59 -6.84
C LYS A 70 3.48 -18.37 -7.75
N TYR A 71 3.55 -17.15 -7.19
CA TYR A 71 3.60 -15.90 -7.93
C TYR A 71 4.82 -15.83 -8.85
N GLN A 72 6.01 -16.20 -8.35
CA GLN A 72 7.25 -16.24 -9.13
C GLN A 72 7.23 -17.23 -10.30
N LYS A 73 6.26 -18.15 -10.37
CA LYS A 73 6.09 -19.13 -11.45
C LYS A 73 5.03 -18.73 -12.47
N ILE A 74 4.38 -17.57 -12.27
CA ILE A 74 3.37 -17.05 -13.18
C ILE A 74 4.06 -16.55 -14.46
N ASP A 75 3.39 -16.75 -15.59
CA ASP A 75 3.79 -16.25 -16.90
C ASP A 75 3.42 -14.76 -17.07
N ASP A 76 4.25 -14.01 -17.78
CA ASP A 76 4.04 -12.57 -18.04
C ASP A 76 2.75 -12.26 -18.82
N SER A 77 2.19 -13.25 -19.52
CA SER A 77 0.90 -13.15 -20.20
C SER A 77 -0.32 -13.01 -19.28
N ILE A 78 -0.16 -13.26 -17.97
CA ILE A 78 -1.23 -13.07 -16.98
C ILE A 78 -1.42 -11.58 -16.67
N SER A 79 -2.56 -11.06 -17.09
CA SER A 79 -2.95 -9.66 -16.86
C SER A 79 -3.75 -9.44 -15.59
N THR A 80 -4.43 -10.48 -15.08
CA THR A 80 -5.37 -10.34 -13.96
C THR A 80 -5.06 -11.33 -12.86
N ILE A 81 -4.74 -10.85 -11.66
CA ILE A 81 -4.52 -11.67 -10.47
C ILE A 81 -5.53 -11.26 -9.41
N ILE A 82 -6.21 -12.23 -8.79
CA ILE A 82 -7.18 -12.00 -7.71
C ILE A 82 -6.71 -12.77 -6.47
N LEU A 83 -6.54 -12.09 -5.34
CA LEU A 83 -6.27 -12.70 -4.03
C LEU A 83 -7.55 -12.68 -3.21
N ILE A 84 -7.95 -13.85 -2.68
CA ILE A 84 -9.16 -14.00 -1.87
C ILE A 84 -8.78 -14.48 -0.47
N GLY A 85 -9.16 -13.69 0.54
CA GLY A 85 -8.95 -13.97 1.96
C GLY A 85 -7.48 -13.96 2.39
N CYS A 86 -6.64 -13.23 1.65
CA CYS A 86 -5.25 -12.93 1.99
C CYS A 86 -4.78 -11.67 1.28
N GLY A 87 -3.70 -11.05 1.80
CA GLY A 87 -3.02 -9.93 1.15
C GLY A 87 -3.39 -8.54 1.66
N SER A 88 -4.34 -8.39 2.59
CA SER A 88 -4.65 -7.04 3.11
C SER A 88 -3.58 -6.45 4.02
N MET A 89 -3.02 -7.27 4.92
CA MET A 89 -2.12 -6.82 6.01
C MET A 89 -0.63 -6.76 5.62
N VAL A 90 -0.28 -7.17 4.41
CA VAL A 90 1.11 -7.26 3.94
C VAL A 90 1.25 -6.35 2.73
N ASP A 91 2.30 -5.54 2.68
CA ASP A 91 2.68 -4.82 1.47
C ASP A 91 2.97 -5.83 0.35
N LEU A 92 2.05 -5.93 -0.62
CA LEU A 92 2.12 -6.91 -1.69
C LEU A 92 3.20 -6.56 -2.71
N GLU A 93 3.49 -5.28 -2.91
CA GLU A 93 4.44 -4.82 -3.91
C GLU A 93 5.86 -5.19 -3.50
N SER A 94 6.24 -4.82 -2.27
CA SER A 94 7.52 -5.23 -1.69
C SER A 94 7.61 -6.73 -1.46
N PHE A 95 6.53 -7.37 -0.98
CA PHE A 95 6.56 -8.80 -0.67
C PHE A 95 6.76 -9.69 -1.91
N LEU A 96 6.07 -9.36 -3.00
CA LEU A 96 6.13 -10.09 -4.27
C LEU A 96 7.29 -9.63 -5.16
N GLU A 97 8.06 -8.62 -4.73
CA GLU A 97 9.19 -8.03 -5.48
C GLU A 97 8.74 -7.56 -6.87
N ILE A 98 7.65 -6.81 -6.91
CA ILE A 98 7.06 -6.34 -8.17
C ILE A 98 7.80 -5.08 -8.62
N ASP A 99 8.35 -5.11 -9.84
CA ASP A 99 8.83 -3.91 -10.51
C ASP A 99 7.72 -3.36 -11.42
N ILE A 100 7.31 -2.12 -11.18
CA ILE A 100 6.30 -1.43 -12.00
C ILE A 100 6.78 -1.34 -13.46
N ASN A 101 8.08 -1.15 -13.71
CA ASN A 101 8.64 -0.94 -15.03
C ASN A 101 8.45 -2.16 -15.96
N ASP A 102 8.44 -3.36 -15.39
CA ASP A 102 8.19 -4.61 -16.12
C ASP A 102 6.72 -4.75 -16.56
N HIS A 103 5.84 -3.94 -15.99
CA HIS A 103 4.40 -4.02 -16.18
C HIS A 103 3.79 -2.76 -16.80
N VAL A 104 4.60 -1.79 -17.20
CA VAL A 104 4.13 -0.63 -17.98
C VAL A 104 3.82 -1.06 -19.41
N ASP A 105 2.62 -0.78 -19.89
CA ASP A 105 2.24 -0.98 -21.29
C ASP A 105 2.92 0.11 -22.14
N THR A 106 4.06 -0.23 -22.72
CA THR A 106 4.84 0.66 -23.58
C THR A 106 4.33 0.72 -25.02
N ASP A 107 3.19 0.09 -25.35
CA ASP A 107 2.75 -0.06 -26.73
C ASP A 107 2.39 1.31 -27.36
N PRO A 108 3.23 1.86 -28.28
CA PRO A 108 3.09 3.23 -28.76
C PRO A 108 1.86 3.43 -29.65
N TYR A 109 1.21 2.35 -30.08
CA TYR A 109 0.01 2.38 -30.92
C TYR A 109 -1.31 2.44 -30.12
N ASN A 110 -1.26 2.22 -28.80
CA ASN A 110 -2.40 2.35 -27.89
C ASN A 110 -2.31 3.59 -26.99
N ALA A 111 -1.32 4.47 -27.22
CA ALA A 111 -1.29 5.78 -26.59
C ALA A 111 -2.60 6.52 -26.92
N PRO A 112 -3.27 7.15 -25.94
CA PRO A 112 -4.45 7.95 -26.23
C PRO A 112 -4.04 9.04 -27.21
N VAL A 113 -4.56 8.98 -28.44
CA VAL A 113 -4.48 10.10 -29.38
C VAL A 113 -5.38 11.20 -28.81
N THR A 114 -4.87 12.01 -27.89
CA THR A 114 -5.55 13.23 -27.46
C THR A 114 -5.32 14.29 -28.53
N PRO A 115 -6.35 14.73 -29.26
CA PRO A 115 -6.20 15.81 -30.22
C PRO A 115 -6.32 17.14 -29.48
N ASP A 116 -5.32 17.49 -28.67
CA ASP A 116 -5.05 18.89 -28.28
C ASP A 116 -3.81 18.97 -27.39
N SER A 117 -2.64 18.97 -28.02
CA SER A 117 -1.36 19.31 -27.37
C SER A 117 -1.17 20.83 -27.36
N SER A 118 -2.07 21.56 -26.68
CA SER A 118 -1.87 22.99 -26.41
C SER A 118 -2.69 23.46 -25.21
N SER A 119 -2.29 23.05 -24.02
CA SER A 119 -2.39 23.87 -22.79
C SER A 119 -1.55 23.21 -21.71
N ASN A 120 -0.55 23.95 -21.23
CA ASN A 120 0.26 23.60 -20.08
C ASN A 120 -0.58 23.64 -18.79
N ASP A 121 -0.14 22.86 -17.79
CA ASP A 121 -0.54 22.88 -16.37
C ASP A 121 -1.59 21.85 -15.87
N GLN A 122 -1.67 20.66 -16.49
CA GLN A 122 -2.26 19.44 -15.86
C GLN A 122 -1.52 18.14 -16.26
N GLN A 123 -0.22 18.21 -16.56
CA GLN A 123 0.59 17.07 -17.01
C GLN A 123 1.35 16.41 -15.84
N GLN A 124 0.69 15.60 -15.01
CA GLN A 124 1.38 14.53 -14.24
C GLN A 124 0.47 13.45 -13.60
N GLN A 125 -0.70 13.21 -14.17
CA GLN A 125 -1.44 11.96 -13.93
C GLN A 125 -1.73 11.32 -15.29
N GLN A 126 -0.68 11.02 -16.04
CA GLN A 126 -0.80 9.98 -17.07
C GLN A 126 -1.13 8.70 -16.31
N ALA A 127 -2.37 8.22 -16.43
CA ALA A 127 -2.77 6.95 -15.86
C ALA A 127 -1.85 5.88 -16.46
N LEU A 128 -0.83 5.46 -15.69
CA LEU A 128 0.09 4.40 -16.08
C LEU A 128 -0.77 3.19 -16.47
N ARG A 129 -0.75 2.86 -17.76
CA ARG A 129 -1.50 1.72 -18.25
C ARG A 129 -0.66 0.49 -17.95
N LEU A 130 -1.11 -0.29 -16.99
CA LEU A 130 -0.40 -1.49 -16.56
C LEU A 130 -0.90 -2.72 -17.32
N THR A 131 0.02 -3.59 -17.68
CA THR A 131 -0.27 -4.88 -18.34
C THR A 131 -0.83 -5.92 -17.37
N ARG A 132 -0.58 -5.73 -16.06
CA ARG A 132 -1.01 -6.60 -14.97
C ARG A 132 -1.67 -5.80 -13.85
N LYS A 133 -2.78 -6.33 -13.31
CA LYS A 133 -3.46 -5.81 -12.12
C LYS A 133 -3.67 -6.89 -11.07
N ILE A 134 -3.55 -6.50 -9.80
CA ILE A 134 -3.74 -7.36 -8.65
C ILE A 134 -4.96 -6.86 -7.87
N TYR A 135 -5.99 -7.71 -7.75
CA TYR A 135 -7.19 -7.41 -6.99
C TYR A 135 -7.17 -8.16 -5.66
N VAL A 136 -7.41 -7.46 -4.55
CA VAL A 136 -7.41 -8.03 -3.20
C VAL A 136 -8.83 -8.00 -2.64
N ILE A 137 -9.36 -9.18 -2.30
CA ILE A 137 -10.66 -9.36 -1.66
C ILE A 137 -10.40 -9.98 -0.29
N ASP A 138 -10.25 -9.13 0.73
CA ASP A 138 -9.88 -9.57 2.07
C ASP A 138 -10.49 -8.69 3.17
N GLY A 139 -10.97 -9.35 4.22
CA GLY A 139 -11.66 -8.73 5.35
C GLY A 139 -10.77 -8.45 6.55
N HIS A 140 -9.50 -8.87 6.52
CA HIS A 140 -8.58 -8.64 7.64
C HIS A 140 -8.13 -7.18 7.69
N ARG A 141 -8.01 -6.64 8.90
CA ARG A 141 -7.56 -5.28 9.22
C ARG A 141 -6.48 -5.32 10.32
N PRO A 142 -5.60 -4.31 10.43
CA PRO A 142 -5.51 -3.12 9.58
C PRO A 142 -5.06 -3.44 8.14
N TRP A 143 -5.45 -2.60 7.18
CA TRP A 143 -4.91 -2.69 5.83
C TRP A 143 -3.46 -2.23 5.84
N ASN A 144 -2.62 -2.78 4.97
CA ASN A 144 -1.35 -2.15 4.66
C ASN A 144 -1.62 -0.90 3.79
N LEU A 145 -1.08 0.25 4.21
CA LEU A 145 -1.31 1.55 3.60
C LEU A 145 -0.68 1.65 2.20
N ASP A 146 0.42 0.94 1.94
CA ASP A 146 1.07 0.92 0.62
C ASP A 146 0.15 0.26 -0.43
N ASN A 147 -0.54 -0.82 -0.07
CA ASN A 147 -1.56 -1.43 -0.95
C ASN A 147 -2.73 -0.48 -1.26
N LEU A 148 -3.12 0.36 -0.29
CA LEU A 148 -4.27 1.26 -0.45
C LEU A 148 -3.90 2.50 -1.25
N PHE A 149 -2.79 3.16 -0.90
CA PHE A 149 -2.43 4.51 -1.33
C PHE A 149 -1.16 4.57 -2.18
N GLY A 150 -0.17 3.73 -1.92
CA GLY A 150 1.13 3.74 -2.61
C GLY A 150 1.15 2.97 -3.93
N SER A 151 0.33 1.93 -4.06
CA SER A 151 0.41 1.03 -5.21
C SER A 151 -0.53 1.38 -6.35
N HIS A 152 0.01 1.41 -7.58
CA HIS A 152 -0.74 1.53 -8.82
C HIS A 152 -1.26 0.18 -9.35
N MET A 153 -0.61 -0.92 -8.97
CA MET A 153 -0.95 -2.27 -9.43
C MET A 153 -2.00 -2.96 -8.55
N VAL A 154 -2.02 -2.62 -7.25
CA VAL A 154 -2.89 -3.25 -6.26
C VAL A 154 -4.20 -2.49 -6.12
N THR A 155 -5.31 -3.23 -6.25
CA THR A 155 -6.68 -2.72 -6.12
C THR A 155 -7.43 -3.51 -5.05
N CYS A 156 -7.78 -2.86 -3.95
CA CYS A 156 -8.40 -3.48 -2.79
C CYS A 156 -9.92 -3.32 -2.81
N PHE A 157 -10.66 -4.42 -2.66
CA PHE A 157 -12.12 -4.40 -2.52
C PHE A 157 -12.48 -4.15 -1.05
N ASP A 158 -13.22 -3.08 -0.80
CA ASP A 158 -13.64 -2.67 0.53
C ASP A 158 -15.15 -2.36 0.54
N ASP A 159 -15.78 -2.40 1.71
CA ASP A 159 -17.19 -2.03 1.85
C ASP A 159 -17.44 -0.52 1.85
N GLY A 160 -16.36 0.28 1.81
CA GLY A 160 -16.38 1.73 1.80
C GLY A 160 -16.23 2.34 3.19
N SER A 161 -16.15 1.54 4.26
CA SER A 161 -15.84 2.03 5.61
C SER A 161 -14.44 2.62 5.66
N SER A 162 -13.46 1.93 5.08
CA SER A 162 -12.04 2.32 5.10
C SER A 162 -11.80 3.67 4.42
N ALA A 163 -12.55 3.99 3.36
CA ALA A 163 -12.45 5.27 2.66
C ALA A 163 -12.91 6.48 3.51
N VAL A 164 -13.70 6.24 4.56
CA VAL A 164 -14.14 7.29 5.49
C VAL A 164 -13.28 7.31 6.74
N GLU A 165 -12.96 6.14 7.27
CA GLU A 165 -12.23 5.97 8.53
C GLU A 165 -10.75 6.35 8.40
N LEU A 166 -10.10 6.00 7.27
CA LEU A 166 -8.65 6.14 7.10
C LEU A 166 -8.20 7.51 6.57
N LYS A 167 -9.04 8.55 6.63
CA LYS A 167 -8.69 9.88 6.08
C LYS A 167 -7.52 10.54 6.81
N GLY A 168 -7.37 10.30 8.11
CA GLY A 168 -6.25 10.85 8.89
C GLY A 168 -4.94 10.17 8.50
N GLU A 169 -4.98 8.85 8.35
CA GLU A 169 -3.88 7.98 7.95
C GLU A 169 -3.48 8.24 6.50
N GLU A 170 -4.44 8.43 5.59
CA GLU A 170 -4.21 8.81 4.19
C GLU A 170 -3.44 10.14 4.11
N GLN A 171 -3.86 11.15 4.87
CA GLN A 171 -3.17 12.44 4.92
C GLN A 171 -1.76 12.32 5.49
N ALA A 172 -1.59 11.54 6.56
CA ALA A 172 -0.28 11.31 7.16
C ALA A 172 0.67 10.58 6.20
N TYR A 173 0.17 9.54 5.54
CA TYR A 173 0.91 8.78 4.54
C TYR A 173 1.33 9.65 3.35
N SER A 174 0.38 10.38 2.75
CA SER A 174 0.68 11.26 1.61
C SER A 174 1.65 12.38 1.97
N ALA A 175 1.56 12.94 3.17
CA ALA A 175 2.50 13.95 3.65
C ALA A 175 3.92 13.39 3.79
N LEU A 176 4.08 12.18 4.35
CA LEU A 176 5.39 11.54 4.49
C LEU A 176 6.01 11.22 3.14
N VAL A 177 5.24 10.65 2.20
CA VAL A 177 5.71 10.37 0.83
C VAL A 177 6.18 11.64 0.13
N ALA A 178 5.44 12.74 0.26
CA ALA A 178 5.84 14.03 -0.33
C ALA A 178 7.12 14.61 0.30
N ILE A 179 7.28 14.46 1.62
CA ILE A 179 8.48 14.94 2.32
C ILE A 179 9.71 14.13 1.94
N ASP A 180 9.55 12.82 1.73
CA ASP A 180 10.61 11.90 1.31
C ASP A 180 11.06 12.21 -0.12
N SER A 181 10.11 12.43 -1.05
CA SER A 181 10.45 12.86 -2.42
C SER A 181 11.17 14.21 -2.46
N ASP A 182 10.83 15.13 -1.56
CA ASP A 182 11.52 16.42 -1.44
C ASP A 182 12.91 16.29 -0.75
N ALA A 183 13.18 15.19 -0.04
CA ALA A 183 14.46 14.96 0.64
C ALA A 183 15.54 14.41 -0.30
N GLU A 184 15.16 13.66 -1.34
CA GLU A 184 16.10 13.17 -2.38
C GLU A 184 16.78 14.30 -3.17
N ASP A 185 16.26 15.53 -3.09
CA ASP A 185 16.86 16.74 -3.68
C ASP A 185 17.78 17.53 -2.72
N GLU A 186 17.84 17.16 -1.44
CA GLU A 186 18.65 17.82 -0.39
C GLU A 186 19.64 16.84 0.24
N ASP A 187 20.67 16.42 -0.52
CA ASP A 187 21.91 15.84 0.03
C ASP A 187 22.58 16.87 0.96
N ASP A 188 22.27 16.82 2.26
CA ASP A 188 22.94 17.64 3.28
C ASP A 188 23.29 16.73 4.46
N ASP A 189 24.47 16.10 4.33
CA ASP A 189 25.24 15.46 5.40
C ASP A 189 25.17 16.28 6.68
N ASP A 190 24.47 15.79 7.71
CA ASP A 190 24.76 16.15 9.10
C ASP A 190 24.15 15.07 10.02
N ASP A 191 24.93 14.01 10.25
CA ASP A 191 24.77 13.06 11.34
C ASP A 191 24.89 13.81 12.69
N GLU A 192 23.82 14.42 13.16
CA GLU A 192 23.66 14.75 14.58
C GLU A 192 23.07 13.53 15.29
N GLU A 193 23.94 12.64 15.78
CA GLU A 193 23.59 11.64 16.80
C GLU A 193 22.97 12.38 18.01
N GLU A 194 21.65 12.32 18.17
CA GLU A 194 20.99 12.78 19.39
C GLU A 194 21.21 11.73 20.49
N GLU A 195 22.14 11.99 21.41
CA GLU A 195 22.26 11.25 22.67
C GLU A 195 20.91 11.35 23.42
N GLU A 196 20.22 10.21 23.56
CA GLU A 196 19.05 10.08 24.43
C GLU A 196 19.46 10.43 25.87
N GLN A 197 19.07 11.62 26.34
CA GLN A 197 19.14 11.95 27.76
C GLN A 197 18.05 11.16 28.48
N GLU A 198 18.42 10.00 29.04
CA GLU A 198 17.63 9.37 30.10
C GLU A 198 17.51 10.38 31.25
N GLU A 199 16.29 10.90 31.48
CA GLU A 199 15.95 11.63 32.70
C GLU A 199 16.06 10.66 33.89
N LEU A 200 17.26 10.55 34.46
CA LEU A 200 17.45 9.95 35.77
C LEU A 200 16.74 10.85 36.79
N ALA A 201 15.63 10.33 37.32
CA ALA A 201 14.88 10.95 38.40
C ALA A 201 15.80 11.23 39.59
N ASP A 202 16.01 12.51 39.85
CA ASP A 202 16.70 13.05 41.00
C ASP A 202 16.01 12.56 42.28
N THR A 203 16.72 11.78 43.08
CA THR A 203 16.32 11.47 44.46
C THR A 203 17.41 12.01 45.37
N ASP A 204 17.06 13.08 46.06
CA ASP A 204 17.85 13.81 47.05
C ASP A 204 18.60 12.90 48.03
N ALA A 205 19.92 13.10 48.16
CA ALA A 205 20.65 12.87 49.41
C ALA A 205 21.93 13.71 49.46
N ASP A 206 22.04 14.50 50.52
CA ASP A 206 23.08 15.47 50.87
C ASP A 206 24.54 14.94 50.88
N GLU A 207 25.51 15.81 50.57
CA GLU A 207 26.56 16.34 51.51
C GLU A 207 27.79 16.94 50.78
N ASP A 208 28.11 18.18 51.18
CA ASP A 208 29.35 19.00 51.09
C ASP A 208 30.60 18.52 50.31
N PHE A 209 31.06 19.33 49.34
CA PHE A 209 32.51 19.59 49.15
C PHE A 209 32.84 20.90 48.37
N GLU A 210 33.90 21.59 48.80
CA GLU A 210 34.36 22.92 48.38
C GLU A 210 35.02 23.04 46.99
N GLU A 211 34.76 24.21 46.37
CA GLU A 211 35.57 25.11 45.52
C GLU A 211 36.55 24.62 44.42
N SER A 212 36.39 25.27 43.25
CA SER A 212 37.43 25.73 42.28
C SER A 212 37.65 24.93 40.98
N ILE A 213 37.16 25.45 39.84
CA ILE A 213 37.94 26.02 38.72
C ILE A 213 37.04 26.20 37.48
N LYS A 214 37.01 27.44 36.98
CA LYS A 214 36.39 27.85 35.72
C LYS A 214 37.24 27.41 34.53
N THR A 215 36.68 26.67 33.59
CA THR A 215 37.02 26.83 32.16
C THR A 215 35.78 26.67 31.28
N SER A 216 35.16 27.81 30.98
CA SER A 216 34.11 27.95 29.98
C SER A 216 34.66 27.65 28.59
N ARG A 217 34.47 26.43 28.08
CA ARG A 217 34.43 26.19 26.64
C ARG A 217 32.97 26.21 26.20
N LYS A 218 32.47 27.43 25.99
CA LYS A 218 31.17 27.67 25.36
C LYS A 218 31.30 27.20 23.90
N ARG A 219 31.01 25.91 23.65
CA ARG A 219 30.78 25.42 22.29
C ARG A 219 29.66 26.30 21.73
N ARG A 220 29.93 27.00 20.63
CA ARG A 220 28.87 27.67 19.86
C ARG A 220 28.02 26.53 19.30
N LEU A 221 26.93 26.20 19.98
CA LEU A 221 25.84 25.48 19.34
C LEU A 221 25.39 26.37 18.17
N SER A 222 25.56 25.86 16.95
CA SER A 222 24.77 26.30 15.80
C SER A 222 23.31 26.29 16.25
N SER A 223 22.60 27.41 16.12
CA SER A 223 21.16 27.40 16.40
C SER A 223 20.51 26.50 15.34
N PRO A 224 19.70 25.51 15.73
CA PRO A 224 18.99 24.68 14.76
C PRO A 224 18.20 25.58 13.82
N ASN A 225 18.35 25.37 12.50
CA ASN A 225 17.59 26.12 11.52
C ASN A 225 16.09 25.87 11.79
N PRO A 226 15.27 26.90 12.14
CA PRO A 226 13.90 26.70 12.61
C PRO A 226 13.01 25.95 11.61
N GLY A 227 13.31 26.05 10.30
CA GLY A 227 12.65 25.27 9.26
C GLY A 227 12.93 23.76 9.37
N LYS A 228 14.18 23.34 9.60
CA LYS A 228 14.55 21.92 9.80
C LYS A 228 13.87 21.35 11.05
N LYS A 229 13.77 22.13 12.14
CA LYS A 229 13.09 21.70 13.38
C LYS A 229 11.57 21.53 13.20
N GLN A 230 10.92 22.44 12.46
CA GLN A 230 9.50 22.33 12.14
C GLN A 230 9.23 21.11 11.24
N ARG A 231 10.06 20.87 10.22
CA ARG A 231 9.98 19.67 9.35
C ARG A 231 10.07 18.38 10.16
N LYS A 232 11.10 18.23 11.02
CA LYS A 232 11.25 17.05 11.91
C LYS A 232 10.03 16.83 12.82
N SER A 233 9.44 17.90 13.36
CA SER A 233 8.25 17.81 14.21
C SER A 233 7.02 17.32 13.45
N ILE A 234 6.86 17.72 12.19
CA ILE A 234 5.74 17.31 11.32
C ILE A 234 5.89 15.83 10.94
N ILE A 235 7.11 15.42 10.54
CA ILE A 235 7.43 14.01 10.24
C ILE A 235 7.05 13.13 11.43
N LYS A 236 7.56 13.46 12.63
CA LYS A 236 7.27 12.70 13.86
C LYS A 236 5.78 12.62 14.18
N GLN A 237 5.01 13.66 13.87
CA GLN A 237 3.56 13.65 14.08
C GLN A 237 2.85 12.68 13.12
N HIS A 238 3.23 12.68 11.84
CA HIS A 238 2.66 11.78 10.86
C HIS A 238 3.09 10.32 11.08
N GLU A 239 4.36 10.09 11.43
CA GLU A 239 4.87 8.77 11.83
C GLU A 239 4.09 8.20 13.00
N LYS A 240 3.83 9.02 14.03
CA LYS A 240 3.04 8.60 15.19
C LYS A 240 1.62 8.17 14.80
N THR A 241 0.96 8.90 13.89
CA THR A 241 -0.38 8.50 13.40
C THR A 241 -0.35 7.14 12.72
N ILE A 242 0.66 6.88 11.86
CA ILE A 242 0.82 5.60 11.16
C ILE A 242 1.20 4.47 12.13
N GLU A 243 2.06 4.76 13.10
CA GLU A 243 2.44 3.82 14.14
C GLU A 243 1.23 3.41 14.99
N GLU A 244 0.42 4.38 15.45
CA GLU A 244 -0.82 4.12 16.17
C GLU A 244 -1.81 3.28 15.33
N TYR A 245 -1.84 3.48 14.02
CA TYR A 245 -2.65 2.69 13.10
C TYR A 245 -2.20 1.21 13.02
N TYR A 246 -0.92 0.95 12.81
CA TYR A 246 -0.41 -0.43 12.71
C TYR A 246 -0.32 -1.15 14.06
N ASN A 247 -0.26 -0.40 15.17
CA ASN A 247 -0.33 -0.96 16.52
C ASN A 247 -1.76 -1.37 16.93
N GLN A 248 -2.74 -1.24 16.03
CA GLN A 248 -4.07 -1.82 16.23
C GLN A 248 -4.00 -3.34 16.11
N GLY A 249 -4.74 -4.04 16.98
CA GLY A 249 -4.86 -5.50 16.90
C GLY A 249 -5.55 -5.94 15.60
N THR A 250 -5.23 -7.15 15.14
CA THR A 250 -5.86 -7.72 13.94
C THR A 250 -7.34 -8.02 14.17
N SER A 251 -8.18 -7.60 13.23
CA SER A 251 -9.62 -7.90 13.24
C SER A 251 -10.10 -8.35 11.86
N LEU A 252 -11.26 -9.01 11.82
CA LEU A 252 -11.96 -9.38 10.58
C LEU A 252 -13.26 -8.58 10.53
N THR A 253 -13.37 -7.63 9.60
CA THR A 253 -14.52 -6.70 9.55
C THR A 253 -15.61 -7.19 8.60
N ILE A 254 -15.24 -7.80 7.48
CA ILE A 254 -16.18 -8.22 6.43
C ILE A 254 -15.85 -9.62 5.89
N SER A 255 -16.90 -10.34 5.49
CA SER A 255 -16.78 -11.60 4.75
C SER A 255 -16.46 -11.34 3.27
N ALA A 256 -15.44 -12.01 2.75
CA ALA A 256 -15.07 -12.01 1.34
C ALA A 256 -16.22 -12.56 0.46
N ALA A 257 -16.98 -13.54 0.95
CA ALA A 257 -18.13 -14.06 0.20
C ALA A 257 -19.24 -13.00 0.07
N LEU A 258 -19.46 -12.19 1.11
CA LEU A 258 -20.41 -11.09 1.06
C LEU A 258 -19.98 -10.02 0.04
N GLN A 259 -18.69 -9.64 0.04
CA GLN A 259 -18.15 -8.68 -0.94
C GLN A 259 -18.36 -9.13 -2.38
N ILE A 260 -18.15 -10.42 -2.68
CA ILE A 260 -18.37 -10.99 -4.02
C ILE A 260 -19.86 -11.07 -4.39
N CYS A 261 -20.73 -11.26 -3.40
CA CYS A 261 -22.17 -11.37 -3.60
C CYS A 261 -22.91 -10.03 -3.65
N TYR A 262 -22.23 -8.89 -3.49
CA TYR A 262 -22.90 -7.60 -3.59
C TYR A 262 -23.66 -7.51 -4.91
N PRO A 263 -24.96 -7.16 -4.88
CA PRO A 263 -25.80 -7.18 -6.06
C PRO A 263 -25.25 -6.20 -7.09
N CYS A 264 -24.80 -6.74 -8.24
CA CYS A 264 -24.64 -5.97 -9.46
C CYS A 264 -25.99 -5.43 -9.95
#